data_AF-A0A4Q2SNG8-F1
#
_entry.id   AF-A0A4Q2SNG8-F1
#
_cell.length_a   1.000
_cell.length_b   1.000
_cell.length_c   1.000
_cell.angle_alpha   90.00
_cell.angle_beta   90.00
_cell.angle_gamma   90.00
#
_symmetry.space_group_name_H-M   'P 1'
#
loop_
_entity.id
_entity.type
_entity.pdbx_description
1 polymer ?
#
loop_
_entity_poly.entity_id
_entity_poly.type
_entity_poly.pdbx_seq_one_letter_code
_entity_poly.pdbx_strand_id
1 'polypeptide(L)'
;MTILRTSVACCLTVAATLALSGPAPSLAAPGKPDPAPMTFAVIGDVPYGAAQIAAFPGWIDRINAQPGLDLAFHVGDIKNGSSPCTDAYNQMIREQFDRFEMPLLYTPGDNEWTDCHRPAAGAYDPLERLDALRAAFFEAPGRTLGTPAMKVSSQAALGLPENQSLRARGIEMATLHVVGSNNDRAPWTGLGLTAPTAPQLAEESHRMDAVIASVEDTFRRARQTHARAVVLFQQADMFDPSYQPGWDLSAFQPLVQTLVDEASTYDGEVYLFDGDSHVNNVDRPLSAGSRWLAIHGVTGQADDLVRVTVDGEANNTNFLEVTVNRPGAAQVLSWTRVPYADQP
;
A
#
# COMPACT_ATOMS: atom_id res chain seq x y z
N MET A 1 29.16 -12.79 -91.15
CA MET A 1 27.80 -12.85 -91.73
C MET A 1 27.08 -11.57 -91.34
N THR A 2 26.72 -10.82 -92.36
CA THR A 2 26.06 -9.51 -92.35
C THR A 2 24.64 -9.59 -91.78
N ILE A 3 24.17 -8.53 -91.10
CA ILE A 3 22.93 -7.75 -91.37
C ILE A 3 22.38 -7.07 -90.10
N LEU A 4 22.40 -5.73 -90.17
CA LEU A 4 21.46 -4.72 -89.67
C LEU A 4 20.14 -5.18 -89.00
N ARG A 5 19.71 -4.44 -87.97
CA ARG A 5 18.31 -3.95 -87.81
C ARG A 5 18.19 -2.96 -86.64
N THR A 6 18.16 -1.66 -86.94
CA THR A 6 16.99 -0.75 -86.91
C THR A 6 16.38 -0.50 -85.53
N SER A 7 16.63 0.70 -85.02
CA SER A 7 15.92 1.33 -83.91
C SER A 7 14.49 1.68 -84.33
N VAL A 8 13.52 1.36 -83.48
CA VAL A 8 12.16 1.90 -83.53
C VAL A 8 11.85 2.51 -82.17
N ALA A 9 11.74 3.84 -82.15
CA ALA A 9 11.28 4.60 -81.00
C ALA A 9 9.75 4.46 -80.92
N CYS A 10 9.26 3.91 -79.81
CA CYS A 10 7.83 3.82 -79.54
C CYS A 10 7.44 4.94 -78.58
N CYS A 11 6.83 6.00 -79.10
CA CYS A 11 6.16 7.02 -78.29
C CYS A 11 4.91 6.40 -77.64
N LEU A 12 4.93 6.12 -76.35
CA LEU A 12 3.71 5.90 -75.57
C LEU A 12 3.24 7.23 -74.98
N THR A 13 2.10 7.70 -75.47
CA THR A 13 1.28 8.74 -74.86
C THR A 13 0.70 8.26 -73.54
N VAL A 14 1.12 8.85 -72.42
CA VAL A 14 0.51 8.63 -71.10
C VAL A 14 -0.72 9.53 -70.99
N ALA A 15 -1.91 8.93 -71.00
CA ALA A 15 -3.15 9.62 -70.63
C ALA A 15 -3.24 9.68 -69.10
N ALA A 16 -3.11 10.87 -68.52
CA ALA A 16 -3.28 11.09 -67.09
C ALA A 16 -4.77 11.19 -66.75
N THR A 17 -5.34 10.14 -66.17
CA THR A 17 -6.64 10.18 -65.50
C THR A 17 -6.46 10.74 -64.09
N LEU A 18 -6.87 12.00 -63.88
CA LEU A 18 -7.05 12.56 -62.54
C LEU A 18 -8.25 11.89 -61.87
N ALA A 19 -8.00 10.89 -61.02
CA ALA A 19 -8.98 10.41 -60.07
C ALA A 19 -9.04 11.38 -58.88
N LEU A 20 -10.16 12.10 -58.74
CA LEU A 20 -10.49 12.86 -57.53
C LEU A 20 -10.79 11.87 -56.39
N SER A 21 -9.77 11.50 -55.63
CA SER A 21 -9.93 10.79 -54.36
C SER A 21 -10.41 11.78 -53.30
N GLY A 22 -11.72 11.79 -53.02
CA GLY A 22 -12.29 12.48 -51.87
C GLY A 22 -11.83 11.83 -50.56
N PRO A 23 -11.71 12.58 -49.45
CA PRO A 23 -11.31 12.04 -48.16
C PRO A 23 -12.36 11.01 -47.69
N ALA A 24 -11.93 9.78 -47.47
CA ALA A 24 -12.76 8.78 -46.82
C ALA A 24 -13.03 9.23 -45.36
N PRO A 25 -14.27 9.11 -44.86
CA PRO A 25 -14.52 9.34 -43.44
C PRO A 25 -13.71 8.34 -42.63
N SER A 26 -12.80 8.85 -41.80
CA SER A 26 -12.07 8.06 -40.82
C SER A 26 -13.07 7.55 -39.79
N LEU A 27 -13.52 6.31 -39.94
CA LEU A 27 -14.21 5.59 -38.89
C LEU A 27 -13.20 5.41 -37.75
N ALA A 28 -13.40 6.16 -36.67
CA ALA A 28 -12.66 5.98 -35.45
C ALA A 28 -12.69 4.49 -35.09
N ALA A 29 -11.52 3.89 -34.93
CA ALA A 29 -11.43 2.54 -34.40
C ALA A 29 -12.20 2.49 -33.07
N PRO A 30 -12.98 1.43 -32.79
CA PRO A 30 -13.63 1.28 -31.49
C PRO A 30 -12.54 1.46 -30.42
N GLY A 31 -12.77 2.41 -29.51
CA GLY A 31 -11.85 2.69 -28.41
C GLY A 31 -11.53 1.39 -27.68
N LYS A 32 -10.28 1.25 -27.22
CA LYS A 32 -9.92 0.13 -26.35
C LYS A 32 -10.98 0.03 -25.24
N PRO A 33 -11.53 -1.16 -24.96
CA PRO A 33 -12.40 -1.34 -23.82
C PRO A 33 -11.73 -0.72 -22.60
N ASP A 34 -12.49 0.05 -21.80
CA ASP A 34 -11.99 0.56 -20.54
C ASP A 34 -11.39 -0.63 -19.77
N PRO A 35 -10.17 -0.51 -19.22
CA PRO A 35 -9.61 -1.58 -18.41
C PRO A 35 -10.62 -1.93 -17.32
N ALA A 36 -10.92 -3.22 -17.18
CA ALA A 36 -11.87 -3.71 -16.19
C ALA A 36 -11.60 -3.06 -14.81
N PRO A 37 -12.65 -2.68 -14.06
CA PRO A 37 -12.48 -2.11 -12.73
C PRO A 37 -11.62 -3.06 -11.90
N MET A 38 -10.77 -2.48 -11.06
CA MET A 38 -9.97 -3.24 -10.11
C MET A 38 -10.51 -3.00 -8.72
N THR A 39 -10.55 -4.06 -7.93
CA THR A 39 -11.00 -3.99 -6.55
C THR A 39 -9.95 -4.61 -5.65
N PHE A 40 -9.75 -4.08 -4.46
CA PHE A 40 -8.85 -4.68 -3.49
C PHE A 40 -9.42 -4.63 -2.09
N ALA A 41 -9.09 -5.64 -1.28
CA ALA A 41 -9.43 -5.67 0.13
C ALA A 41 -8.34 -4.98 0.96
N VAL A 42 -8.74 -4.29 2.03
CA VAL A 42 -7.83 -3.81 3.08
C VAL A 42 -8.34 -4.30 4.42
N ILE A 43 -7.44 -4.92 5.19
CA ILE A 43 -7.64 -5.36 6.57
C ILE A 43 -6.40 -4.97 7.40
N GLY A 44 -6.52 -4.98 8.72
CA GLY A 44 -5.45 -4.66 9.66
C GLY A 44 -5.88 -5.01 11.08
N ASP A 45 -4.94 -5.03 12.02
CA ASP A 45 -5.24 -5.15 13.45
C ASP A 45 -6.04 -6.42 13.81
N VAL A 46 -5.73 -7.51 13.10
CA VAL A 46 -6.38 -8.81 13.24
C VAL A 46 -5.40 -9.95 12.95
N PRO A 47 -5.57 -11.11 13.62
CA PRO A 47 -6.55 -11.41 14.66
C PRO A 47 -6.08 -11.08 16.10
N TYR A 48 -6.92 -10.40 16.88
CA TYR A 48 -6.67 -10.06 18.27
C TYR A 48 -7.36 -11.03 19.24
N GLY A 49 -6.54 -11.82 19.95
CA GLY A 49 -7.00 -12.75 20.97
C GLY A 49 -7.65 -14.03 20.41
N ALA A 50 -7.95 -14.97 21.31
CA ALA A 50 -8.34 -16.33 20.93
C ALA A 50 -9.61 -16.40 20.07
N ALA A 51 -10.59 -15.52 20.33
CA ALA A 51 -11.84 -15.50 19.58
C ALA A 51 -11.61 -15.12 18.11
N GLN A 52 -10.79 -14.10 17.86
CA GLN A 52 -10.48 -13.69 16.49
C GLN A 52 -9.56 -14.69 15.80
N ILE A 53 -8.58 -15.27 16.50
CA ILE A 53 -7.74 -16.33 15.93
C ILE A 53 -8.60 -17.49 15.44
N ALA A 54 -9.64 -17.88 16.20
CA ALA A 54 -10.59 -18.91 15.78
C ALA A 54 -11.47 -18.47 14.60
N ALA A 55 -11.82 -17.19 14.50
CA ALA A 55 -12.67 -16.65 13.43
C ALA A 55 -11.90 -16.33 12.13
N PHE A 56 -10.59 -16.05 12.23
CA PHE A 56 -9.76 -15.54 11.13
C PHE A 56 -9.77 -16.42 9.87
N PRO A 57 -9.71 -17.76 9.96
CA PRO A 57 -9.93 -18.63 8.81
C PRO A 57 -11.20 -18.32 8.02
N GLY A 58 -12.32 -18.08 8.72
CA GLY A 58 -13.61 -17.77 8.09
C GLY A 58 -13.67 -16.38 7.50
N TRP A 59 -12.92 -15.41 8.06
CA TRP A 59 -12.78 -14.08 7.49
C TRP A 59 -12.04 -14.11 6.16
N ILE A 60 -10.97 -14.89 6.06
CA ILE A 60 -10.24 -15.11 4.81
C ILE A 60 -11.13 -15.82 3.79
N ASP A 61 -11.86 -16.85 4.20
CA ASP A 61 -12.82 -17.53 3.31
C ASP A 61 -13.88 -16.55 2.77
N ARG A 62 -14.35 -15.62 3.60
CA ARG A 62 -15.28 -14.57 3.17
C ARG A 62 -14.65 -13.57 2.21
N ILE A 63 -13.40 -13.15 2.42
CA ILE A 63 -12.67 -12.27 1.51
C ILE A 63 -12.48 -12.98 0.16
N ASN A 64 -12.04 -14.23 0.16
CA ASN A 64 -11.89 -15.04 -1.06
C ASN A 64 -13.20 -15.20 -1.83
N ALA A 65 -14.33 -15.33 -1.13
CA ALA A 65 -15.65 -15.40 -1.74
C ALA A 65 -16.18 -14.06 -2.28
N GLN A 66 -15.54 -12.92 -1.98
CA GLN A 66 -15.98 -11.62 -2.47
C GLN A 66 -15.71 -11.48 -3.97
N PRO A 67 -16.74 -11.31 -4.82
CA PRO A 67 -16.54 -11.23 -6.26
C PRO A 67 -15.70 -10.02 -6.68
N GLY A 68 -14.69 -10.25 -7.53
CA GLY A 68 -13.96 -9.18 -8.22
C GLY A 68 -12.82 -8.53 -7.42
N LEU A 69 -12.40 -9.11 -6.29
CA LEU A 69 -11.15 -8.71 -5.63
C LEU A 69 -9.94 -9.18 -6.44
N ASP A 70 -9.05 -8.25 -6.79
CA ASP A 70 -7.82 -8.51 -7.53
C ASP A 70 -6.58 -8.56 -6.62
N LEU A 71 -6.63 -7.90 -5.46
CA LEU A 71 -5.54 -7.83 -4.47
C LEU A 71 -6.11 -7.76 -3.04
N ALA A 72 -5.27 -8.07 -2.07
CA ALA A 72 -5.52 -7.77 -0.66
C ALA A 72 -4.30 -7.05 -0.04
N PHE A 73 -4.57 -6.21 0.95
CA PHE A 73 -3.59 -5.53 1.78
C PHE A 73 -3.87 -5.82 3.25
N HIS A 74 -2.82 -6.14 4.01
CA HIS A 74 -2.85 -6.18 5.46
C HIS A 74 -1.95 -5.08 6.05
N VAL A 75 -2.55 -4.12 6.75
CA VAL A 75 -1.85 -2.95 7.31
C VAL A 75 -1.26 -3.21 8.70
N GLY A 76 -0.64 -4.38 8.90
CA GLY A 76 0.05 -4.70 10.15
C GLY A 76 -0.85 -5.17 11.28
N ASP A 77 -0.21 -5.43 12.41
CA ASP A 77 -0.84 -5.84 13.65
C ASP A 77 -1.58 -7.16 13.52
N ILE A 78 -0.82 -8.23 13.28
CA ILE A 78 -1.34 -9.59 13.13
C ILE A 78 -1.65 -10.28 14.46
N LYS A 79 -1.55 -9.54 15.57
CA LYS A 79 -1.88 -9.93 16.93
C LYS A 79 -2.01 -8.70 17.81
N ASN A 80 -2.60 -8.85 19.00
CA ASN A 80 -2.52 -7.78 20.00
C ASN A 80 -1.12 -7.69 20.65
N GLY A 81 -0.80 -6.52 21.22
CA GLY A 81 0.46 -6.24 21.90
C GLY A 81 0.71 -7.01 23.21
N SER A 82 -0.18 -7.93 23.59
CA SER A 82 -0.01 -8.82 24.77
C SER A 82 0.06 -10.30 24.41
N SER A 83 -0.12 -10.66 23.14
CA SER A 83 -0.01 -12.06 22.69
C SER A 83 1.46 -12.44 22.47
N PRO A 84 1.88 -13.68 22.79
CA PRO A 84 3.27 -14.12 22.66
C PRO A 84 3.82 -13.98 21.24
N CYS A 85 5.00 -13.37 21.10
CA CYS A 85 5.71 -13.19 19.81
C CYS A 85 6.51 -14.43 19.40
N THR A 86 5.85 -15.59 19.36
CA THR A 86 6.52 -16.85 19.03
C THR A 86 6.56 -17.08 17.52
N ASP A 87 7.58 -17.80 17.04
CA ASP A 87 7.69 -18.20 15.64
C ASP A 87 6.49 -19.06 15.20
N ALA A 88 5.93 -19.86 16.13
CA ALA A 88 4.72 -20.64 15.90
C ALA A 88 3.48 -19.75 15.64
N TYR A 89 3.41 -18.59 16.29
CA TYR A 89 2.35 -17.62 16.03
C TYR A 89 2.49 -17.02 14.62
N ASN A 90 3.71 -16.59 14.27
CA ASN A 90 3.99 -16.07 12.92
C ASN A 90 3.68 -17.11 11.85
N GLN A 91 4.05 -18.38 12.07
CA GLN A 91 3.76 -19.48 11.15
C GLN A 91 2.24 -19.73 11.02
N MET A 92 1.49 -19.70 12.12
CA MET A 92 0.02 -19.85 12.09
C MET A 92 -0.64 -18.75 11.25
N ILE A 93 -0.22 -17.50 11.40
CA ILE A 93 -0.73 -16.39 10.59
C ILE A 93 -0.26 -16.53 9.13
N ARG A 94 0.99 -16.90 8.90
CA ARG A 94 1.53 -17.13 7.55
C ARG A 94 0.72 -18.18 6.78
N GLU A 95 0.33 -19.27 7.44
CA GLU A 95 -0.55 -20.30 6.87
C GLU A 95 -1.92 -19.75 6.49
N GLN A 96 -2.45 -18.77 7.24
CA GLN A 96 -3.68 -18.09 6.88
C GLN A 96 -3.46 -17.13 5.70
N PHE A 97 -2.38 -16.36 5.68
CA PHE A 97 -2.03 -15.47 4.56
C PHE A 97 -1.80 -16.21 3.25
N ASP A 98 -1.26 -17.43 3.29
CA ASP A 98 -1.07 -18.28 2.11
C ASP A 98 -2.40 -18.78 1.50
N ARG A 99 -3.52 -18.66 2.23
CA ARG A 99 -4.88 -19.03 1.75
C ARG A 99 -5.58 -17.95 0.94
N PHE A 100 -5.06 -16.72 0.88
CA PHE A 100 -5.66 -15.68 0.03
C PHE A 100 -5.64 -16.15 -1.43
N GLU A 101 -6.80 -16.12 -2.10
CA GLU A 101 -6.97 -16.49 -3.52
C GLU A 101 -6.68 -15.32 -4.48
N MET A 102 -5.96 -14.32 -3.97
CA MET A 102 -5.44 -13.16 -4.67
C MET A 102 -4.06 -12.79 -4.08
N PRO A 103 -3.23 -12.01 -4.79
CA PRO A 103 -2.00 -11.46 -4.22
C PRO A 103 -2.27 -10.65 -2.94
N LEU A 104 -1.56 -10.99 -1.87
CA LEU A 104 -1.59 -10.27 -0.59
C LEU A 104 -0.29 -9.50 -0.36
N LEU A 105 -0.40 -8.19 -0.16
CA LEU A 105 0.68 -7.37 0.38
C LEU A 105 0.46 -7.17 1.88
N TYR A 106 1.54 -7.33 2.65
CA TYR A 106 1.54 -7.16 4.10
C TYR A 106 2.65 -6.19 4.48
N THR A 107 2.35 -5.27 5.38
CA THR A 107 3.35 -4.47 6.10
C THR A 107 3.25 -4.74 7.58
N PRO A 108 4.34 -4.87 8.34
CA PRO A 108 4.27 -5.07 9.78
C PRO A 108 3.69 -3.89 10.56
N GLY A 109 3.08 -4.20 11.70
CA GLY A 109 2.73 -3.29 12.79
C GLY A 109 3.63 -3.46 14.01
N ASP A 110 3.42 -2.66 15.07
CA ASP A 110 4.23 -2.74 16.29
C ASP A 110 4.01 -4.04 17.06
N ASN A 111 2.81 -4.61 17.01
CA ASN A 111 2.47 -5.72 17.88
C ASN A 111 3.32 -6.96 17.64
N GLU A 112 3.60 -7.33 16.39
CA GLU A 112 4.39 -8.50 16.00
C GLU A 112 5.90 -8.39 16.21
N TRP A 113 6.45 -7.22 16.59
CA TRP A 113 7.89 -7.12 16.88
C TRP A 113 8.27 -6.08 17.95
N THR A 114 7.92 -4.80 17.82
CA THR A 114 8.35 -3.77 18.80
C THR A 114 7.81 -4.08 20.19
N ASP A 115 6.52 -4.39 20.29
CA ASP A 115 5.82 -4.70 21.52
C ASP A 115 6.23 -6.04 22.17
N CYS A 116 7.03 -6.86 21.47
CA CYS A 116 7.48 -8.14 21.97
C CYS A 116 8.38 -8.03 23.20
N HIS A 117 8.89 -6.83 23.48
CA HIS A 117 9.56 -6.49 24.71
C HIS A 117 8.67 -6.64 25.96
N ARG A 118 7.33 -6.62 25.79
CA ARG A 118 6.38 -6.67 26.91
C ARG A 118 6.39 -8.06 27.56
N PRO A 119 6.27 -8.17 28.90
CA PRO A 119 6.30 -9.47 29.58
C PRO A 119 5.24 -10.47 29.08
N ALA A 120 4.02 -10.00 28.80
CA ALA A 120 2.95 -10.85 28.27
C ALA A 120 3.23 -11.36 26.83
N ALA A 121 3.97 -10.57 26.05
CA ALA A 121 4.39 -10.92 24.70
C ALA A 121 5.67 -11.80 24.66
N GLY A 122 6.27 -12.07 25.82
CA GLY A 122 7.40 -12.98 26.00
C GLY A 122 8.73 -12.30 26.37
N ALA A 123 8.76 -10.98 26.53
CA ALA A 123 9.98 -10.22 26.85
C ALA A 123 11.14 -10.51 25.89
N TYR A 124 10.83 -10.62 24.60
CA TYR A 124 11.81 -10.83 23.55
C TYR A 124 12.59 -9.55 23.26
N ASP A 125 13.73 -9.70 22.58
CA ASP A 125 14.41 -8.60 21.90
C ASP A 125 13.62 -8.23 20.62
N PRO A 126 13.08 -7.01 20.51
CA PRO A 126 12.29 -6.62 19.34
C PRO A 126 13.01 -6.70 18.00
N LEU A 127 14.32 -6.42 17.94
CA LEU A 127 15.07 -6.47 16.68
C LEU A 127 15.24 -7.91 16.20
N GLU A 128 15.43 -8.83 17.13
CA GLU A 128 15.46 -10.26 16.81
C GLU A 128 14.07 -10.75 16.35
N ARG A 129 12.98 -10.24 16.95
CA ARG A 129 11.61 -10.55 16.48
C ARG A 129 11.32 -9.97 15.10
N LEU A 130 11.85 -8.79 14.78
CA LEU A 130 11.75 -8.22 13.43
C LEU A 130 12.44 -9.09 12.38
N ASP A 131 13.63 -9.63 12.70
CA ASP A 131 14.33 -10.57 11.81
C ASP A 131 13.51 -11.85 11.61
N ALA A 132 12.93 -12.40 12.67
CA ALA A 132 12.06 -13.57 12.60
C ALA A 132 10.80 -13.30 11.75
N LEU A 133 10.21 -12.11 11.86
CA LEU A 133 9.06 -11.69 11.06
C LEU A 133 9.42 -11.60 9.58
N ARG A 134 10.55 -10.95 9.25
CA ARG A 134 11.05 -10.85 7.87
C ARG A 134 11.30 -12.23 7.25
N ALA A 135 11.89 -13.14 8.01
CA ALA A 135 12.12 -14.52 7.57
C ALA A 135 10.80 -15.28 7.30
N ALA A 136 9.78 -15.08 8.13
CA ALA A 136 8.50 -15.79 8.02
C ALA A 136 7.60 -15.26 6.89
N PHE A 137 7.53 -13.94 6.69
CA PHE A 137 6.56 -13.33 5.77
C PHE A 137 7.16 -12.86 4.44
N PHE A 138 8.48 -12.70 4.38
CA PHE A 138 9.16 -12.16 3.20
C PHE A 138 10.29 -13.08 2.70
N GLU A 139 10.13 -14.39 2.87
CA GLU A 139 11.07 -15.42 2.39
C GLU A 139 11.41 -15.29 0.91
N ALA A 140 10.47 -14.81 0.08
CA ALA A 140 10.65 -14.54 -1.33
C ALA A 140 10.48 -13.04 -1.64
N PRO A 141 11.46 -12.17 -1.34
CA PRO A 141 11.32 -10.74 -1.53
C PRO A 141 11.00 -10.34 -2.98
N GLY A 142 10.22 -9.28 -3.15
CA GLY A 142 9.72 -8.85 -4.46
C GLY A 142 8.59 -9.73 -5.01
N ARG A 143 7.97 -10.54 -4.17
CA ARG A 143 6.74 -11.29 -4.45
C ARG A 143 5.73 -11.07 -3.33
N THR A 144 4.45 -11.01 -3.69
CA THR A 144 3.35 -10.99 -2.73
C THR A 144 3.17 -12.37 -2.09
N LEU A 145 2.48 -12.40 -0.95
CA LEU A 145 1.85 -13.59 -0.40
C LEU A 145 0.57 -13.94 -1.18
N GLY A 146 -0.14 -14.98 -0.75
CA GLY A 146 -1.35 -15.48 -1.41
C GLY A 146 -1.09 -16.13 -2.77
N THR A 147 -2.15 -16.59 -3.42
CA THR A 147 -2.09 -17.32 -4.70
C THR A 147 -3.08 -16.74 -5.71
N PRO A 148 -2.65 -16.36 -6.94
CA PRO A 148 -1.27 -16.44 -7.44
C PRO A 148 -0.39 -15.33 -6.86
N ALA A 149 0.84 -15.66 -6.47
CA ALA A 149 1.82 -14.65 -6.06
C ALA A 149 2.23 -13.76 -7.24
N MET A 150 2.15 -12.44 -7.05
CA MET A 150 2.49 -11.41 -8.03
C MET A 150 3.90 -10.87 -7.79
N LYS A 151 4.61 -10.48 -8.86
CA LYS A 151 5.89 -9.78 -8.74
C LYS A 151 5.65 -8.31 -8.38
N VAL A 152 6.36 -7.82 -7.38
CA VAL A 152 6.36 -6.42 -6.93
C VAL A 152 7.79 -5.90 -6.84
N SER A 153 7.94 -4.58 -6.84
CA SER A 153 9.21 -3.97 -6.44
C SER A 153 9.32 -4.05 -4.92
N SER A 154 10.54 -4.16 -4.39
CA SER A 154 10.80 -4.11 -2.95
C SER A 154 12.15 -3.47 -2.65
N GLN A 155 12.33 -3.02 -1.42
CA GLN A 155 13.62 -2.54 -0.90
C GLN A 155 14.45 -3.67 -0.24
N ALA A 156 14.27 -4.92 -0.66
CA ALA A 156 15.00 -6.07 -0.10
C ALA A 156 16.54 -5.94 -0.18
N ALA A 157 17.05 -5.22 -1.19
CA ALA A 157 18.48 -4.93 -1.30
C ALA A 157 19.02 -4.02 -0.16
N LEU A 158 18.13 -3.31 0.54
CA LEU A 158 18.42 -2.52 1.74
C LEU A 158 18.14 -3.30 3.04
N GLY A 159 17.77 -4.59 2.95
CA GLY A 159 17.34 -5.38 4.11
C GLY A 159 15.90 -5.09 4.57
N LEU A 160 15.11 -4.39 3.76
CA LEU A 160 13.73 -3.97 4.07
C LEU A 160 12.75 -4.58 3.04
N PRO A 161 12.59 -5.91 3.00
CA PRO A 161 11.76 -6.58 2.00
C PRO A 161 10.26 -6.26 2.09
N GLU A 162 9.81 -5.73 3.23
CA GLU A 162 8.43 -5.32 3.52
C GLU A 162 8.00 -3.99 2.89
N ASN A 163 8.97 -3.14 2.54
CA ASN A 163 8.70 -1.94 1.75
C ASN A 163 8.55 -2.35 0.28
N GLN A 164 7.30 -2.55 -0.14
CA GLN A 164 6.95 -3.05 -1.47
C GLN A 164 6.19 -1.98 -2.26
N SER A 165 6.32 -2.02 -3.59
CA SER A 165 5.53 -1.14 -4.46
C SER A 165 5.10 -1.82 -5.75
N LEU A 166 3.95 -1.37 -6.26
CA LEU A 166 3.36 -1.87 -7.50
C LEU A 166 2.61 -0.75 -8.24
N ARG A 167 2.35 -1.00 -9.51
CA ARG A 167 1.48 -0.16 -10.33
C ARG A 167 0.34 -1.00 -10.88
N ALA A 168 -0.90 -0.56 -10.66
CA ALA A 168 -2.09 -1.25 -11.16
C ALA A 168 -3.16 -0.24 -11.57
N ARG A 169 -3.80 -0.45 -12.73
CA ARG A 169 -4.91 0.40 -13.25
C ARG A 169 -4.67 1.92 -13.21
N GLY A 170 -3.43 2.33 -13.47
CA GLY A 170 -3.04 3.75 -13.47
C GLY A 170 -2.94 4.35 -12.07
N ILE A 171 -2.68 3.52 -11.06
CA ILE A 171 -2.43 3.88 -9.66
C ILE A 171 -1.03 3.38 -9.31
N GLU A 172 -0.25 4.21 -8.62
CA GLU A 172 0.99 3.80 -7.97
C GLU A 172 0.71 3.51 -6.50
N MET A 173 1.14 2.35 -6.02
CA MET A 173 0.83 1.85 -4.68
C MET A 173 2.12 1.45 -3.95
N ALA A 174 2.19 1.67 -2.64
CA ALA A 174 3.31 1.23 -1.81
C ALA A 174 2.89 0.85 -0.38
N THR A 175 3.49 -0.22 0.15
CA THR A 175 3.49 -0.54 1.58
C THR A 175 4.70 0.12 2.25
N LEU A 176 4.47 0.71 3.42
CA LEU A 176 5.45 1.44 4.20
C LEU A 176 5.52 0.83 5.60
N HIS A 177 6.69 0.33 5.99
CA HIS A 177 6.89 -0.20 7.33
C HIS A 177 7.07 0.95 8.33
N VAL A 178 5.94 1.48 8.79
CA VAL A 178 5.82 2.52 9.81
C VAL A 178 4.86 2.00 10.87
N VAL A 179 5.31 1.99 12.13
CA VAL A 179 4.61 1.31 13.23
C VAL A 179 4.24 2.27 14.37
N GLY A 180 3.30 1.86 15.21
CA GLY A 180 2.86 2.59 16.40
C GLY A 180 3.98 2.89 17.40
N SER A 181 3.61 3.47 18.54
CA SER A 181 4.54 3.79 19.63
C SER A 181 5.72 4.70 19.20
N ASN A 182 5.44 5.71 18.37
CA ASN A 182 6.42 6.62 17.77
C ASN A 182 7.46 5.88 16.91
N ASN A 183 7.01 4.96 16.05
CA ASN A 183 7.82 4.23 15.07
C ASN A 183 8.96 3.39 15.67
N ASP A 184 8.71 2.73 16.82
CA ASP A 184 9.75 2.06 17.64
C ASP A 184 10.76 3.02 18.28
N ARG A 185 10.43 4.30 18.52
CA ARG A 185 11.25 5.17 19.38
C ARG A 185 10.84 5.15 20.86
N ALA A 186 9.68 4.61 21.18
CA ALA A 186 9.30 4.40 22.58
C ALA A 186 10.27 3.41 23.26
N PRO A 187 10.67 3.64 24.52
CA PRO A 187 11.55 2.71 25.23
C PRO A 187 10.91 1.33 25.40
N TRP A 188 11.71 0.27 25.25
CA TRP A 188 11.30 -1.10 25.55
C TRP A 188 11.21 -1.36 27.06
N THR A 189 10.23 -0.72 27.70
CA THR A 189 10.04 -0.70 29.16
C THR A 189 9.83 -2.10 29.77
N GLY A 190 9.32 -3.04 28.99
CA GLY A 190 9.16 -4.44 29.42
C GLY A 190 10.48 -5.16 29.66
N LEU A 191 11.59 -4.65 29.11
CA LEU A 191 12.96 -5.10 29.38
C LEU A 191 13.67 -4.23 30.45
N GLY A 192 12.93 -3.31 31.10
CA GLY A 192 13.47 -2.39 32.09
C GLY A 192 14.20 -1.17 31.51
N LEU A 193 14.06 -0.91 30.20
CA LEU A 193 14.69 0.23 29.54
C LEU A 193 13.84 1.50 29.71
N THR A 194 14.47 2.62 29.99
CA THR A 194 13.81 3.93 30.19
C THR A 194 14.05 4.92 29.05
N ALA A 195 14.85 4.52 28.06
CA ALA A 195 15.17 5.27 26.85
C ALA A 195 15.36 4.27 25.69
N PRO A 196 15.15 4.68 24.44
CA PRO A 196 15.46 3.82 23.30
C PRO A 196 16.95 3.49 23.25
N THR A 197 17.28 2.30 22.75
CA THR A 197 18.67 1.85 22.61
C THR A 197 19.33 2.39 21.34
N ALA A 198 20.66 2.39 21.27
CA ALA A 198 21.35 2.77 20.04
C ALA A 198 21.01 1.86 18.84
N PRO A 199 20.92 0.51 18.98
CA PRO A 199 20.43 -0.35 17.90
C PRO A 199 19.00 -0.05 17.45
N GLN A 200 18.09 0.20 18.40
CA GLN A 200 16.71 0.59 18.12
C GLN A 200 16.64 1.86 17.27
N LEU A 201 17.36 2.92 17.66
CA LEU A 201 17.41 4.17 16.90
C LEU A 201 18.08 4.01 15.52
N ALA A 202 19.06 3.11 15.40
CA ALA A 202 19.70 2.84 14.12
C ALA A 202 18.79 2.07 13.15
N GLU A 203 18.02 1.10 13.65
CA GLU A 203 16.98 0.40 12.86
C GLU A 203 15.94 1.40 12.38
N GLU A 204 15.37 2.18 13.30
CA GLU A 204 14.30 3.13 13.01
C GLU A 204 14.74 4.16 11.97
N SER A 205 15.92 4.75 12.13
CA SER A 205 16.45 5.74 11.18
C SER A 205 16.69 5.12 9.80
N HIS A 206 17.27 3.92 9.71
CA HIS A 206 17.50 3.24 8.44
C HIS A 206 16.19 2.91 7.73
N ARG A 207 15.19 2.44 8.49
CA ARG A 207 13.86 2.12 7.97
C ARG A 207 13.11 3.37 7.53
N MET A 208 13.15 4.45 8.31
CA MET A 208 12.48 5.72 7.98
C MET A 208 13.10 6.37 6.73
N ASP A 209 14.42 6.38 6.59
CA ASP A 209 15.09 6.88 5.38
C ASP A 209 14.61 6.13 4.12
N ALA A 210 14.46 4.81 4.23
CA ALA A 210 13.99 3.97 3.14
C ALA A 210 12.48 4.13 2.86
N VAL A 211 11.66 4.37 3.89
CA VAL A 211 10.24 4.70 3.75
C VAL A 211 10.07 6.04 3.03
N ILE A 212 10.82 7.09 3.41
CA ILE A 212 10.81 8.39 2.73
C ILE A 212 11.17 8.21 1.25
N ALA A 213 12.26 7.50 0.96
CA ALA A 213 12.66 7.21 -0.41
C ALA A 213 11.58 6.44 -1.19
N SER A 214 10.85 5.53 -0.54
CA SER A 214 9.73 4.80 -1.16
C SER A 214 8.56 5.71 -1.50
N VAL A 215 8.24 6.68 -0.64
CA VAL A 215 7.19 7.68 -0.90
C VAL A 215 7.59 8.58 -2.06
N GLU A 216 8.76 9.21 -2.00
CA GLU A 216 9.29 10.07 -3.06
C GLU A 216 9.32 9.35 -4.41
N ASP A 217 9.82 8.10 -4.44
CA ASP A 217 9.86 7.30 -5.65
C ASP A 217 8.48 6.93 -6.18
N THR A 218 7.50 6.71 -5.30
CA THR A 218 6.12 6.41 -5.69
C THR A 218 5.46 7.62 -6.35
N PHE A 219 5.61 8.80 -5.76
CA PHE A 219 5.14 10.06 -6.37
C PHE A 219 5.89 10.40 -7.66
N ARG A 220 7.21 10.18 -7.71
CA ARG A 220 8.00 10.35 -8.92
C ARG A 220 7.50 9.46 -10.06
N ARG A 221 7.25 8.17 -9.81
CA ARG A 221 6.66 7.25 -10.81
C ARG A 221 5.25 7.69 -11.19
N ALA A 222 4.47 8.17 -10.22
CA ALA A 222 3.11 8.62 -10.46
C ALA A 222 3.08 9.81 -11.44
N ARG A 223 3.95 10.81 -11.24
CA ARG A 223 4.12 11.94 -12.17
C ARG A 223 4.62 11.47 -13.54
N GLN A 224 5.62 10.59 -13.58
CA GLN A 224 6.19 10.07 -14.84
C GLN A 224 5.19 9.26 -15.68
N THR A 225 4.28 8.54 -15.02
CA THR A 225 3.31 7.67 -15.68
C THR A 225 1.92 8.27 -15.78
N HIS A 226 1.76 9.54 -15.35
CA HIS A 226 0.47 10.22 -15.21
C HIS A 226 -0.56 9.34 -14.49
N ALA A 227 -0.14 8.75 -13.37
CA ALA A 227 -1.05 8.00 -12.52
C ALA A 227 -2.18 8.93 -12.04
N ARG A 228 -3.35 8.33 -11.80
CA ARG A 228 -4.52 9.06 -11.32
C ARG A 228 -4.49 9.25 -9.81
N ALA A 229 -3.84 8.33 -9.10
CA ALA A 229 -3.64 8.42 -7.67
C ALA A 229 -2.35 7.74 -7.21
N VAL A 230 -1.91 8.16 -6.03
CA VAL A 230 -0.93 7.47 -5.19
C VAL A 230 -1.67 6.88 -4.00
N VAL A 231 -1.38 5.62 -3.67
CA VAL A 231 -2.00 4.92 -2.53
C VAL A 231 -0.91 4.32 -1.65
N LEU A 232 -0.88 4.73 -0.39
CA LEU A 232 0.10 4.32 0.60
C LEU A 232 -0.58 3.50 1.69
N PHE A 233 0.10 2.46 2.17
CA PHE A 233 -0.40 1.55 3.19
C PHE A 233 0.65 1.45 4.30
N GLN A 234 0.27 1.70 5.55
CA GLN A 234 1.15 1.57 6.71
C GLN A 234 0.34 1.09 7.92
N GLN A 235 0.97 0.63 9.00
CA GLN A 235 0.20 0.30 10.20
C GLN A 235 -0.14 1.56 11.00
N ALA A 236 0.88 2.34 11.36
CA ALA A 236 0.73 3.43 12.33
C ALA A 236 -0.36 4.43 11.95
N ASP A 237 -1.24 4.74 12.89
CA ASP A 237 -2.09 5.91 12.81
C ASP A 237 -1.31 7.11 13.35
N MET A 238 -0.57 7.78 12.45
CA MET A 238 0.18 9.00 12.81
C MET A 238 -0.75 10.17 13.21
N PHE A 239 -2.07 10.02 13.04
CA PHE A 239 -3.08 11.03 13.31
C PHE A 239 -4.16 10.49 14.26
N ASP A 240 -3.80 9.57 15.16
CA ASP A 240 -4.71 9.02 16.16
C ASP A 240 -5.30 10.18 16.98
N PRO A 241 -6.63 10.38 16.96
CA PRO A 241 -7.31 11.42 17.73
C PRO A 241 -6.96 11.47 19.22
N SER A 242 -6.48 10.36 19.81
CA SER A 242 -6.00 10.27 21.19
C SER A 242 -4.77 11.14 21.46
N TYR A 243 -3.90 11.34 20.46
CA TYR A 243 -2.69 12.14 20.58
C TYR A 243 -3.00 13.58 21.01
N GLN A 244 -2.20 14.08 21.95
CA GLN A 244 -2.33 15.44 22.48
C GLN A 244 -1.09 16.28 22.14
N PRO A 245 -1.22 17.62 22.05
CA PRO A 245 -0.07 18.50 21.93
C PRO A 245 0.98 18.22 23.02
N GLY A 246 2.24 18.09 22.61
CA GLY A 246 3.37 17.80 23.50
C GLY A 246 3.73 16.32 23.65
N TRP A 247 2.96 15.41 23.05
CA TRP A 247 3.40 14.02 22.87
C TRP A 247 4.60 13.97 21.92
N ASP A 248 5.53 13.05 22.15
CA ASP A 248 6.64 12.83 21.24
C ASP A 248 6.17 12.00 20.04
N LEU A 249 5.99 12.68 18.91
CA LEU A 249 5.67 12.11 17.60
C LEU A 249 6.82 12.38 16.61
N SER A 250 8.02 12.66 17.12
CA SER A 250 9.16 13.11 16.31
C SER A 250 9.65 12.09 15.31
N ALA A 251 9.38 10.79 15.51
CA ALA A 251 9.73 9.75 14.54
C ALA A 251 8.88 9.86 13.27
N PHE A 252 7.63 10.32 13.40
CA PHE A 252 6.71 10.46 12.28
C PHE A 252 6.91 11.75 11.48
N GLN A 253 7.43 12.82 12.12
CA GLN A 253 7.56 14.13 11.50
C GLN A 253 8.21 14.10 10.09
N PRO A 254 9.35 13.41 9.85
CA PRO A 254 9.98 13.39 8.54
C PRO A 254 9.05 12.86 7.44
N LEU A 255 8.36 11.74 7.70
CA LEU A 255 7.40 11.17 6.77
C LEU A 255 6.19 12.11 6.57
N VAL A 256 5.66 12.69 7.64
CA VAL A 256 4.52 13.62 7.52
C VAL A 256 4.92 14.84 6.68
N GLN A 257 6.14 15.37 6.83
CA GLN A 257 6.64 16.45 5.98
C GLN A 257 6.77 16.00 4.52
N THR A 258 7.35 14.84 4.25
CA THR A 258 7.44 14.28 2.89
C THR A 258 6.06 14.12 2.25
N LEU A 259 5.06 13.66 3.01
CA LEU A 259 3.68 13.56 2.51
C LEU A 259 3.10 14.93 2.16
N VAL A 260 3.35 15.97 2.97
CA VAL A 260 2.94 17.34 2.64
C VAL A 260 3.62 17.81 1.34
N ASP A 261 4.93 17.65 1.23
CA ASP A 261 5.72 18.16 0.10
C ASP A 261 5.33 17.47 -1.22
N GLU A 262 5.17 16.14 -1.18
CA GLU A 262 4.82 15.36 -2.35
C GLU A 262 3.35 15.52 -2.76
N ALA A 263 2.42 15.43 -1.81
CA ALA A 263 0.99 15.48 -2.10
C ALA A 263 0.52 16.88 -2.51
N SER A 264 1.11 17.96 -1.96
CA SER A 264 0.73 19.34 -2.30
C SER A 264 1.06 19.75 -3.74
N THR A 265 1.92 18.98 -4.42
CA THR A 265 2.38 19.26 -5.78
C THR A 265 2.01 18.16 -6.78
N TYR A 266 1.22 17.18 -6.34
CA TYR A 266 0.77 16.09 -7.19
C TYR A 266 -0.65 16.38 -7.71
N ASP A 267 -0.83 16.34 -9.02
CA ASP A 267 -2.13 16.66 -9.66
C ASP A 267 -3.19 15.55 -9.48
N GLY A 268 -2.78 14.37 -9.02
CA GLY A 268 -3.68 13.23 -8.78
C GLY A 268 -4.11 13.11 -7.32
N GLU A 269 -5.02 12.19 -7.03
CA GLU A 269 -5.50 11.95 -5.68
C GLU A 269 -4.47 11.18 -4.83
N VAL A 270 -4.44 11.43 -3.52
CA VAL A 270 -3.52 10.76 -2.60
C VAL A 270 -4.32 10.10 -1.48
N TYR A 271 -4.07 8.81 -1.27
CA TYR A 271 -4.73 8.02 -0.25
C TYR A 271 -3.71 7.39 0.69
N LEU A 272 -3.97 7.48 1.99
CA LEU A 272 -3.22 6.81 3.05
C LEU A 272 -4.17 5.84 3.77
N PHE A 273 -3.87 4.54 3.72
CA PHE A 273 -4.57 3.52 4.48
C PHE A 273 -3.74 3.11 5.69
N ASP A 274 -4.37 3.12 6.86
CA ASP A 274 -3.74 2.75 8.13
C ASP A 274 -4.65 1.92 9.04
N GLY A 275 -4.06 1.41 10.12
CA GLY A 275 -4.70 0.62 11.19
C GLY A 275 -4.50 1.30 12.54
N ASP A 276 -3.95 0.59 13.52
CA ASP A 276 -3.43 1.08 14.82
C ASP A 276 -4.50 1.63 15.78
N SER A 277 -5.26 2.67 15.38
CA SER A 277 -6.31 3.24 16.23
C SER A 277 -7.61 2.42 16.29
N HIS A 278 -7.67 1.31 15.53
CA HIS A 278 -8.73 0.29 15.51
C HIS A 278 -10.15 0.76 15.17
N VAL A 279 -10.34 2.02 14.82
CA VAL A 279 -11.67 2.61 14.57
C VAL A 279 -11.70 3.17 13.16
N ASN A 280 -12.66 2.72 12.35
CA ASN A 280 -12.81 3.24 11.01
C ASN A 280 -12.97 4.76 11.01
N ASN A 281 -12.12 5.42 10.23
CA ASN A 281 -12.10 6.86 10.07
C ASN A 281 -11.81 7.23 8.61
N VAL A 282 -12.38 8.36 8.16
CA VAL A 282 -12.06 8.96 6.87
C VAL A 282 -11.93 10.47 7.08
N ASP A 283 -10.74 11.00 6.88
CA ASP A 283 -10.47 12.42 7.04
C ASP A 283 -9.38 12.92 6.08
N ARG A 284 -9.02 14.20 6.25
CA ARG A 284 -7.94 14.87 5.52
C ARG A 284 -6.98 15.46 6.55
N PRO A 285 -6.07 14.64 7.10
CA PRO A 285 -5.33 15.04 8.28
C PRO A 285 -4.35 16.18 8.00
N LEU A 286 -3.98 16.42 6.72
CA LEU A 286 -3.02 17.43 6.32
C LEU A 286 -3.65 18.64 5.62
N SER A 287 -4.98 18.80 5.67
CA SER A 287 -5.64 19.96 5.07
C SER A 287 -5.36 21.27 5.81
N ALA A 288 -5.57 22.39 5.12
CA ALA A 288 -5.52 23.74 5.67
C ALA A 288 -6.28 23.84 7.01
N GLY A 289 -5.62 24.35 8.04
CA GLY A 289 -6.21 24.51 9.36
C GLY A 289 -6.37 23.23 10.17
N SER A 290 -5.91 22.09 9.67
CA SER A 290 -5.83 20.85 10.47
C SER A 290 -4.91 21.04 11.67
N ARG A 291 -5.33 20.53 12.83
CA ARG A 291 -4.52 20.53 14.06
C ARG A 291 -3.22 19.73 13.91
N TRP A 292 -3.23 18.74 13.02
CA TRP A 292 -2.11 17.81 12.84
C TRP A 292 -0.86 18.47 12.27
N LEU A 293 -1.03 19.53 11.48
CA LEU A 293 0.10 20.32 10.97
C LEU A 293 0.96 20.87 12.12
N ALA A 294 0.30 21.38 13.17
CA ALA A 294 0.98 21.91 14.36
C ALA A 294 1.48 20.79 15.29
N ILE A 295 0.71 19.71 15.46
CA ILE A 295 1.10 18.58 16.32
C ILE A 295 2.37 17.89 15.80
N HIS A 296 2.47 17.68 14.48
CA HIS A 296 3.66 17.11 13.84
C HIS A 296 4.76 18.13 13.59
N GLY A 297 4.49 19.43 13.75
CA GLY A 297 5.47 20.48 13.50
C GLY A 297 5.94 20.53 12.04
N VAL A 298 5.02 20.32 11.10
CA VAL A 298 5.30 20.35 9.65
C VAL A 298 4.94 21.70 9.05
N THR A 299 5.53 21.99 7.89
CA THR A 299 5.28 23.20 7.11
C THR A 299 4.51 22.88 5.83
N GLY A 300 3.58 23.75 5.45
CA GLY A 300 2.69 23.53 4.32
C GLY A 300 1.43 22.75 4.69
N GLN A 301 0.72 22.27 3.68
CA GLN A 301 -0.52 21.49 3.79
C GLN A 301 -0.69 20.63 2.55
N ALA A 302 -1.42 19.53 2.68
CA ALA A 302 -1.86 18.68 1.58
C ALA A 302 -3.37 18.48 1.69
N ASP A 303 -4.12 19.37 1.05
CA ASP A 303 -5.59 19.42 1.15
C ASP A 303 -6.29 18.19 0.57
N ASP A 304 -5.64 17.54 -0.40
CA ASP A 304 -6.21 16.41 -1.14
C ASP A 304 -5.73 15.04 -0.65
N LEU A 305 -4.89 14.97 0.38
CA LEU A 305 -4.54 13.69 1.02
C LEU A 305 -5.71 13.21 1.87
N VAL A 306 -6.31 12.09 1.45
CA VAL A 306 -7.38 11.40 2.18
C VAL A 306 -6.78 10.23 2.95
N ARG A 307 -7.05 10.19 4.25
CA ARG A 307 -6.70 9.05 5.09
C ARG A 307 -7.93 8.16 5.30
N VAL A 308 -7.71 6.85 5.31
CA VAL A 308 -8.73 5.84 5.60
C VAL A 308 -8.16 4.83 6.60
N THR A 309 -8.67 4.87 7.83
CA THR A 309 -8.31 3.91 8.87
C THR A 309 -9.26 2.72 8.84
N VAL A 310 -8.74 1.49 8.91
CA VAL A 310 -9.57 0.28 8.96
C VAL A 310 -10.07 -0.01 10.38
N ASP A 311 -11.20 -0.72 10.48
CA ASP A 311 -11.67 -1.23 11.78
C ASP A 311 -10.75 -2.37 12.24
N GLY A 312 -10.33 -2.34 13.51
CA GLY A 312 -9.43 -3.30 14.13
C GLY A 312 -9.95 -3.80 15.47
N GLU A 313 -9.21 -4.68 16.15
CA GLU A 313 -9.56 -5.19 17.50
C GLU A 313 -11.05 -5.56 17.58
N ALA A 314 -11.80 -5.06 18.57
CA ALA A 314 -13.19 -5.40 18.81
C ALA A 314 -14.14 -4.80 17.74
N ASN A 315 -13.69 -3.82 16.96
CA ASN A 315 -14.47 -3.21 15.88
C ASN A 315 -14.37 -4.00 14.58
N ASN A 316 -13.41 -4.92 14.45
CA ASN A 316 -13.23 -5.72 13.24
C ASN A 316 -14.42 -6.67 13.01
N THR A 317 -15.35 -6.17 12.19
CA THR A 317 -16.61 -6.83 11.81
C THR A 317 -16.75 -6.93 10.30
N ASN A 318 -15.83 -6.29 9.57
CA ASN A 318 -15.84 -6.12 8.12
C ASN A 318 -14.41 -6.00 7.60
N PHE A 319 -14.22 -6.22 6.30
CA PHE A 319 -13.04 -5.74 5.57
C PHE A 319 -13.44 -4.56 4.69
N LEU A 320 -12.47 -3.74 4.31
CA LEU A 320 -12.72 -2.64 3.38
C LEU A 320 -12.56 -3.13 1.94
N GLU A 321 -13.63 -3.09 1.16
CA GLU A 321 -13.56 -3.28 -0.29
C GLU A 321 -13.36 -1.93 -0.97
N VAL A 322 -12.21 -1.75 -1.61
CA VAL A 322 -11.82 -0.51 -2.31
C VAL A 322 -11.88 -0.73 -3.81
N THR A 323 -12.69 0.06 -4.50
CA THR A 323 -12.83 0.06 -5.96
C THR A 323 -11.99 1.17 -6.58
N VAL A 324 -11.16 0.81 -7.55
CA VAL A 324 -10.52 1.76 -8.47
C VAL A 324 -11.53 2.13 -9.56
N ASN A 325 -12.09 3.34 -9.43
CA ASN A 325 -13.12 3.83 -10.34
C ASN A 325 -12.57 4.06 -11.75
N ARG A 326 -13.49 4.07 -12.73
CA ARG A 326 -13.17 4.37 -14.13
C ARG A 326 -12.62 5.79 -14.32
N PRO A 327 -11.78 6.05 -15.34
CA PRO A 327 -11.33 7.40 -15.65
C PRO A 327 -12.49 8.40 -15.83
N GLY A 328 -12.34 9.60 -15.29
CA GLY A 328 -13.38 10.64 -15.30
C GLY A 328 -14.49 10.48 -14.26
N ALA A 329 -14.41 9.47 -13.38
CA ALA A 329 -15.23 9.44 -12.17
C ALA A 329 -14.85 10.62 -11.24
N ALA A 330 -15.77 10.99 -10.34
CA ALA A 330 -15.57 12.12 -9.43
C ALA A 330 -14.44 11.89 -8.41
N GLN A 331 -14.17 10.63 -8.06
CA GLN A 331 -13.05 10.21 -7.22
C GLN A 331 -12.40 8.98 -7.86
N VAL A 332 -11.08 8.86 -7.76
CA VAL A 332 -10.32 7.71 -8.27
C VAL A 332 -10.61 6.47 -7.45
N LEU A 333 -10.74 6.59 -6.13
CA LEU A 333 -11.14 5.48 -5.26
C LEU A 333 -12.52 5.71 -4.66
N SER A 334 -13.20 4.61 -4.36
CA SER A 334 -14.38 4.55 -3.50
C SER A 334 -14.33 3.25 -2.74
N TRP A 335 -14.91 3.20 -1.55
CA TRP A 335 -14.84 2.00 -0.72
C TRP A 335 -16.14 1.75 0.03
N THR A 336 -16.34 0.49 0.37
CA THR A 336 -17.44 0.05 1.23
C THR A 336 -16.92 -0.93 2.27
N ARG A 337 -17.57 -0.96 3.43
CA ARG A 337 -17.28 -1.93 4.48
C ARG A 337 -18.11 -3.18 4.23
N VAL A 338 -17.45 -4.31 4.00
CA VAL A 338 -18.08 -5.58 3.66
C VAL A 338 -18.01 -6.50 4.88
N PRO A 339 -19.16 -6.85 5.51
CA PRO A 339 -19.19 -7.68 6.70
C PRO A 339 -18.57 -9.07 6.48
N TYR A 340 -17.85 -9.59 7.49
CA TYR A 340 -17.30 -10.95 7.44
C TYR A 340 -18.38 -12.05 7.50
N ALA A 341 -19.51 -11.74 8.11
CA ALA A 341 -20.70 -12.58 8.13
C ALA A 341 -21.87 -11.80 7.54
N ASP A 342 -22.74 -12.49 6.80
CA ASP A 342 -24.12 -12.03 6.64
C ASP A 342 -24.69 -11.94 8.06
N GLN A 343 -24.81 -10.74 8.61
CA GLN A 343 -25.47 -10.54 9.90
C GLN A 343 -26.84 -11.21 9.81
N PRO A 344 -27.26 -12.05 10.79
CA PRO A 344 -28.66 -12.41 10.87
C PRO A 344 -29.55 -11.18 11.00
#